data_AF-A0A1N6N5Q0-F1
#
_entry.id   AF-A0A1N6N5Q0-F1
#
_cell.length_a   1.000
_cell.length_b   1.000
_cell.length_c   1.000
_cell.angle_alpha   90.00
_cell.angle_beta   90.00
_cell.angle_gamma   90.00
#
_symmetry.space_group_name_H-M   'P 1'
#
loop_
_entity.id
_entity.type
_entity.pdbx_description
1 polymer ?
#
loop_
_entity_poly.entity_id
_entity_poly.type
_entity_poly.pdbx_seq_one_letter_code
_entity_poly.pdbx_strand_id
1 'polypeptide(L)'
;MGLRELILAAIALLAVYVGYQLYRASRAPRASASEPAAPPAAVPADAPESVDVVVADSDDEDEPGPLYDAGRPVPVPTGADTAPDAFQHELEVRQLRRELEQQGSALAELRRELDAVREQLRARTDQAEVGVMPHGASPEYNEALVFARRGLDAETIAERCGITVAEAELVQSLARSQAGEPGKAP
;
A
#
# COMPACT_ATOMS: atom_id res chain seq x y z
N MET A 1 35.31 -18.70 0.07
CA MET A 1 34.52 -17.67 -0.62
C MET A 1 34.03 -16.72 0.44
N GLY A 2 34.52 -15.49 0.44
CA GLY A 2 34.14 -14.49 1.43
C GLY A 2 32.66 -14.11 1.27
N LEU A 3 32.05 -13.60 2.34
CA LEU A 3 30.67 -13.12 2.34
C LEU A 3 30.41 -12.14 1.17
N ARG A 4 31.43 -11.36 0.80
CA ARG A 4 31.41 -10.45 -0.35
C ARG A 4 31.25 -11.17 -1.69
N GLU A 5 31.96 -12.27 -1.94
CA GLU A 5 31.76 -13.07 -3.16
C GLU A 5 30.36 -13.68 -3.21
N LEU A 6 29.81 -14.11 -2.06
CA LEU A 6 28.44 -14.65 -2.00
C LEU A 6 27.39 -13.58 -2.32
N ILE A 7 27.56 -12.38 -1.76
CA ILE A 7 26.67 -11.24 -2.03
C ILE A 7 26.74 -10.85 -3.51
N LEU A 8 27.94 -10.77 -4.09
CA LEU A 8 28.11 -10.46 -5.51
C LEU A 8 27.51 -11.53 -6.41
N ALA A 9 27.67 -12.82 -6.07
CA ALA A 9 27.04 -13.92 -6.80
C ALA A 9 25.51 -13.85 -6.74
N ALA A 10 24.94 -13.53 -5.56
CA ALA A 10 23.50 -13.37 -5.40
C ALA A 10 22.94 -12.18 -6.20
N ILE A 11 23.63 -11.04 -6.18
CA ILE A 11 23.25 -9.86 -6.97
C ILE A 11 23.32 -10.16 -8.47
N ALA A 12 24.40 -10.80 -8.94
CA ALA A 12 24.56 -11.17 -10.34
C ALA A 12 23.44 -12.13 -10.80
N LEU A 13 23.11 -13.13 -9.97
CA LEU A 13 22.02 -14.07 -10.25
C LEU A 13 20.66 -13.35 -10.32
N LEU A 14 20.40 -12.40 -9.42
CA LEU A 14 19.19 -11.60 -9.42
C LEU A 14 19.09 -10.72 -10.68
N ALA A 15 20.18 -10.06 -11.07
CA ALA A 15 20.24 -9.23 -12.27
C ALA A 15 19.95 -10.04 -13.55
N VAL A 16 20.53 -11.25 -13.65
CA VAL A 16 20.24 -12.18 -14.76
C VAL A 16 18.77 -12.58 -14.78
N TYR A 17 18.18 -12.89 -13.62
CA TYR A 17 16.78 -13.27 -13.52
C TYR A 17 15.82 -12.14 -13.93
N VAL A 18 16.08 -10.91 -13.49
CA VAL A 18 15.29 -9.73 -13.87
C VAL A 18 15.43 -9.46 -15.37
N GLY A 19 16.65 -9.54 -15.91
CA GLY A 19 16.89 -9.42 -17.35
C GLY A 19 16.12 -10.48 -18.17
N TYR A 20 16.10 -11.72 -17.69
CA TYR A 20 15.33 -12.79 -18.31
C TYR A 20 13.82 -12.54 -18.26
N GLN A 21 13.29 -12.07 -17.13
CA GLN A 21 11.88 -11.70 -16.98
C GLN A 21 11.48 -10.57 -17.94
N LEU A 22 12.28 -9.52 -18.05
CA LEU A 22 12.03 -8.41 -18.98
C LEU A 22 12.10 -8.87 -20.44
N TYR A 23 13.10 -9.70 -20.77
CA TYR A 23 13.21 -10.29 -22.09
C TYR A 23 11.98 -11.14 -22.42
N ARG A 24 11.55 -12.01 -21.52
CA ARG A 24 10.34 -12.83 -21.68
C ARG A 24 9.08 -11.97 -21.82
N ALA A 25 8.93 -10.93 -21.01
CA ALA A 25 7.79 -10.01 -21.06
C ALA A 25 7.76 -9.21 -22.38
N SER A 26 8.92 -8.80 -22.89
CA SER A 26 9.04 -8.12 -24.18
C SER A 26 8.81 -9.04 -25.39
N ARG A 27 9.05 -10.34 -25.22
CA ARG A 27 8.81 -11.38 -26.23
C ARG A 27 7.42 -11.98 -26.19
N ALA A 28 6.66 -11.75 -25.11
CA ALA A 28 5.24 -12.04 -25.15
C ALA A 28 4.63 -11.15 -26.25
N PRO A 29 4.04 -11.72 -27.30
CA PRO A 29 3.46 -10.92 -28.36
C PRO A 29 2.42 -10.01 -27.70
N ARG A 30 2.63 -8.69 -27.81
CA ARG A 30 1.58 -7.71 -27.57
C ARG A 30 0.48 -8.09 -28.54
N ALA A 31 -0.52 -8.83 -28.06
CA ALA A 31 -1.77 -8.99 -28.75
C ALA A 31 -2.23 -7.57 -29.08
N SER A 32 -2.29 -7.32 -30.38
CA SER A 32 -2.47 -6.02 -31.00
C SER A 32 -3.57 -5.22 -30.31
N ALA A 33 -3.16 -4.26 -29.47
CA ALA A 33 -3.95 -3.06 -29.27
C ALA A 33 -3.74 -2.19 -30.52
N SER A 34 -4.36 -2.62 -31.62
CA SER A 34 -4.43 -1.87 -32.86
C SER A 34 -5.76 -2.15 -33.51
N GLU A 35 -6.82 -1.53 -32.99
CA GLU A 35 -7.89 -1.02 -33.84
C GLU A 35 -8.60 0.18 -33.19
N PRO A 36 -8.18 1.41 -33.52
CA PRO A 36 -9.02 2.58 -33.49
C PRO A 36 -9.75 2.69 -34.83
N ALA A 37 -11.03 2.35 -34.87
CA ALA A 37 -11.91 2.66 -35.99
C ALA A 37 -13.26 3.16 -35.47
N ALA A 38 -13.31 4.47 -35.25
CA ALA A 38 -14.55 5.21 -35.11
C ALA A 38 -15.37 5.14 -36.42
N PRO A 39 -16.68 4.86 -36.38
CA PRO A 39 -17.55 5.16 -37.50
C PRO A 39 -17.89 6.67 -37.51
N PRO A 40 -17.87 7.34 -38.67
CA PRO A 40 -18.24 8.74 -38.78
C PRO A 40 -19.73 8.93 -38.51
N ALA A 41 -20.02 9.82 -37.58
CA ALA A 41 -21.33 10.42 -37.39
C ALA A 41 -21.79 11.08 -38.70
N ALA A 42 -22.95 10.66 -39.20
CA ALA A 42 -23.82 11.49 -40.02
C ALA A 42 -24.83 12.16 -39.08
N VAL A 43 -24.70 13.48 -38.92
CA VAL A 43 -25.71 14.37 -38.34
C VAL A 43 -26.73 14.72 -39.43
N PRO A 44 -28.03 14.87 -39.09
CA PRO A 44 -28.54 16.24 -38.95
C PRO A 44 -29.44 16.36 -37.71
N ALA A 45 -29.14 17.34 -36.85
CA ALA A 45 -29.82 18.63 -36.79
C ALA A 45 -31.15 18.58 -36.01
N ASP A 46 -31.09 18.93 -34.72
CA ASP A 46 -31.86 20.07 -34.23
C ASP A 46 -31.17 20.72 -33.02
N ALA A 47 -31.38 22.01 -32.87
CA ALA A 47 -30.63 22.99 -32.10
C ALA A 47 -31.07 23.09 -30.62
N PRO A 48 -30.36 23.87 -29.77
CA PRO A 48 -30.40 23.76 -28.30
C PRO A 48 -31.23 24.86 -27.62
N GLU A 49 -31.94 24.52 -26.53
CA GLU A 49 -32.45 25.47 -25.52
C GLU A 49 -32.24 24.82 -24.14
N SER A 50 -31.19 25.23 -23.41
CA SER A 50 -31.14 26.33 -22.44
C SER A 50 -31.64 25.94 -21.05
N VAL A 51 -30.66 25.78 -20.17
CA VAL A 51 -30.61 26.03 -18.72
C VAL A 51 -31.90 26.51 -18.06
N ASP A 52 -32.32 25.82 -16.99
CA ASP A 52 -32.71 26.52 -15.76
C ASP A 52 -32.35 25.66 -14.54
N VAL A 53 -31.25 26.07 -13.88
CA VAL A 53 -30.95 25.66 -12.52
C VAL A 53 -31.68 26.64 -11.62
N VAL A 54 -32.83 26.24 -11.08
CA VAL A 54 -33.44 26.93 -9.95
C VAL A 54 -33.11 26.14 -8.70
N VAL A 55 -32.14 26.65 -7.95
CA VAL A 55 -31.98 26.36 -6.52
C VAL A 55 -33.11 27.09 -5.80
N ALA A 56 -33.98 26.35 -5.13
CA ALA A 56 -34.84 26.89 -4.08
C ALA A 56 -34.85 25.88 -2.93
N ASP A 57 -33.99 26.17 -1.96
CA ASP A 57 -34.06 25.72 -0.58
C ASP A 57 -35.39 26.18 0.03
N SER A 58 -36.18 25.29 0.61
CA SER A 58 -37.26 25.59 1.56
C SER A 58 -37.74 24.31 2.24
N ASP A 59 -37.77 24.39 3.57
CA ASP A 59 -38.13 23.40 4.57
C ASP A 59 -39.51 22.72 4.44
N ASP A 60 -39.58 21.55 5.09
CA ASP A 60 -40.73 20.90 5.74
C ASP A 60 -42.02 20.65 4.93
N GLU A 61 -42.39 19.38 4.74
CA GLU A 61 -43.50 18.70 5.44
C GLU A 61 -43.70 17.28 4.87
N ASP A 62 -43.85 16.30 5.78
CA ASP A 62 -44.20 14.90 5.52
C ASP A 62 -45.57 14.79 4.81
N GLU A 63 -45.58 14.27 3.57
CA GLU A 63 -46.77 13.61 3.01
C GLU A 63 -46.36 12.37 2.18
N PRO A 64 -46.89 11.17 2.47
CA PRO A 64 -46.62 9.97 1.67
C PRO A 64 -47.36 10.07 0.34
N GLY A 65 -46.64 10.57 -0.68
CA GLY A 65 -47.14 10.70 -2.04
C GLY A 65 -47.58 9.35 -2.65
N PRO A 66 -48.67 9.34 -3.43
CA PRO A 66 -49.28 8.13 -3.98
C PRO A 66 -48.33 7.38 -4.92
N LEU A 67 -48.34 6.05 -4.77
CA LEU A 67 -47.81 5.06 -5.70
C LEU A 67 -47.84 5.58 -7.14
N TYR A 68 -46.67 5.90 -7.68
CA TYR A 68 -46.51 6.17 -9.10
C TYR A 68 -46.85 4.88 -9.85
N ASP A 69 -48.11 4.78 -10.28
CA ASP A 69 -48.53 3.97 -11.41
C ASP A 69 -48.00 4.66 -12.68
N ALA A 70 -46.68 4.57 -12.87
CA ALA A 70 -46.09 4.82 -14.16
C ALA A 70 -46.32 3.55 -14.98
N GLY A 71 -47.40 3.57 -15.76
CA GLY A 71 -47.65 2.63 -16.84
C GLY A 71 -46.51 2.64 -17.85
N ARG A 72 -45.40 2.01 -17.49
CA ARG A 72 -44.41 1.49 -18.40
C ARG A 72 -44.95 0.13 -18.82
N PRO A 73 -45.19 -0.14 -20.12
CA PRO A 73 -45.43 -1.51 -20.53
C PRO A 73 -44.21 -2.31 -20.08
N VAL A 74 -44.38 -3.13 -19.05
CA VAL A 74 -43.41 -4.16 -18.70
C VAL A 74 -43.39 -5.05 -19.94
N PRO A 75 -42.28 -5.14 -20.70
CA PRO A 75 -42.18 -6.18 -21.70
C PRO A 75 -42.29 -7.49 -20.93
N VAL A 76 -43.44 -8.14 -21.00
CA VAL A 76 -43.60 -9.52 -20.58
C VAL A 76 -42.56 -10.29 -21.40
N PRO A 77 -41.53 -10.90 -20.80
CA PRO A 77 -40.62 -11.72 -21.57
C PRO A 77 -41.46 -12.87 -22.13
N THR A 78 -41.72 -12.82 -23.44
CA THR A 78 -42.29 -13.92 -24.17
C THR A 78 -41.38 -15.12 -23.94
N GLY A 79 -41.84 -16.04 -23.10
CA GLY A 79 -41.09 -17.23 -22.73
C GLY A 79 -40.84 -18.09 -23.94
N ALA A 80 -39.56 -18.19 -24.33
CA ALA A 80 -39.04 -19.27 -25.14
C ALA A 80 -37.50 -19.40 -25.03
N ASP A 81 -36.76 -18.31 -24.76
CA ASP A 81 -35.28 -18.33 -24.73
C ASP A 81 -34.63 -17.99 -23.37
N THR A 82 -35.39 -17.78 -22.29
CA THR A 82 -34.85 -17.37 -20.97
C THR A 82 -34.35 -18.50 -20.08
N ALA A 83 -34.67 -19.75 -20.40
CA ALA A 83 -34.27 -20.92 -19.61
C ALA A 83 -32.76 -21.20 -19.62
N PRO A 84 -32.05 -21.17 -20.78
CA PRO A 84 -30.59 -21.37 -20.79
C PRO A 84 -29.84 -20.25 -20.06
N ASP A 85 -30.28 -19.00 -20.19
CA ASP A 85 -29.61 -17.84 -19.57
C ASP A 85 -29.77 -17.85 -18.04
N ALA A 86 -30.95 -18.22 -17.51
CA ALA A 86 -31.16 -18.31 -16.06
C ALA A 86 -30.27 -19.36 -15.39
N PHE A 87 -30.07 -20.52 -16.04
CA PHE A 87 -29.17 -21.56 -15.55
C PHE A 87 -27.69 -21.14 -15.61
N GLN A 88 -27.28 -20.47 -16.68
CA GLN A 88 -25.93 -19.91 -16.81
C GLN A 88 -25.65 -18.89 -15.71
N HIS A 89 -26.57 -17.96 -15.46
CA HIS A 89 -26.45 -16.99 -14.37
C HIS A 89 -26.38 -17.66 -13.00
N GLU A 90 -27.14 -18.73 -12.74
CA GLU A 90 -27.03 -19.46 -11.47
C GLU A 90 -25.65 -20.12 -11.30
N LEU A 91 -25.08 -20.69 -12.37
CA LEU A 91 -23.73 -21.25 -12.35
C LEU A 91 -22.66 -20.18 -12.12
N GLU A 92 -22.77 -19.03 -12.79
CA GLU A 92 -21.88 -17.89 -12.59
C GLU A 92 -21.92 -17.39 -11.15
N VAL A 93 -23.12 -17.23 -10.57
CA VAL A 93 -23.26 -16.83 -9.17
C VAL A 93 -22.62 -17.85 -8.22
N ARG A 94 -22.79 -19.16 -8.48
CA ARG A 94 -22.15 -20.20 -7.68
C ARG A 94 -20.62 -20.17 -7.82
N GLN A 95 -20.12 -19.94 -9.02
CA GLN A 95 -18.68 -19.82 -9.27
C GLN A 95 -18.10 -18.59 -8.57
N LEU A 96 -18.72 -17.42 -8.73
CA LEU A 96 -18.29 -16.18 -8.08
C LEU A 96 -18.31 -16.31 -6.55
N ARG A 97 -19.35 -16.92 -5.98
CA ARG A 97 -19.39 -17.21 -4.52
C ARG A 97 -18.21 -18.06 -4.08
N ARG A 98 -17.88 -19.09 -4.85
CA ARG A 98 -16.73 -19.96 -4.57
C ARG A 98 -15.42 -19.21 -4.67
N GLU A 99 -15.26 -18.35 -5.66
CA GLU A 99 -14.06 -17.50 -5.81
C GLU A 99 -13.94 -16.51 -4.65
N LEU A 100 -15.04 -15.89 -4.20
CA LEU A 100 -15.05 -15.02 -3.03
C LEU A 100 -14.68 -15.77 -1.75
N GLU A 101 -15.18 -16.99 -1.56
CA GLU A 101 -14.79 -17.84 -0.43
C GLU A 101 -13.30 -18.19 -0.47
N GLN A 102 -12.75 -18.49 -1.65
CA GLN A 102 -11.32 -18.77 -1.85
C GLN A 102 -10.45 -17.53 -1.59
N GLN A 103 -10.88 -16.35 -2.04
CA GLN A 103 -10.18 -15.09 -1.76
C GLN A 103 -10.23 -14.77 -0.26
N GLY A 104 -11.38 -15.00 0.38
CA GLY A 104 -11.55 -14.85 1.82
C GLY A 104 -10.60 -15.74 2.63
N SER A 105 -10.43 -17.01 2.23
CA SER A 105 -9.49 -17.92 2.89
C SER A 105 -8.03 -17.51 2.68
N ALA A 106 -7.66 -17.09 1.47
CA ALA A 106 -6.31 -16.60 1.16
C ALA A 106 -5.96 -15.32 1.96
N LEU A 107 -6.91 -14.38 2.09
CA LEU A 107 -6.73 -13.20 2.93
C LEU A 107 -6.59 -13.56 4.42
N ALA A 108 -7.34 -14.55 4.90
CA ALA A 108 -7.21 -15.03 6.28
C ALA A 108 -5.84 -15.67 6.53
N GLU A 109 -5.27 -16.38 5.55
CA GLU A 109 -3.92 -16.95 5.63
C GLU A 109 -2.84 -15.86 5.64
N LEU A 110 -2.88 -14.91 4.70
CA LEU A 110 -1.96 -13.77 4.67
C LEU A 110 -1.98 -12.95 5.96
N ARG A 111 -3.16 -12.75 6.58
CA ARG A 111 -3.26 -12.08 7.88
C ARG A 111 -2.53 -12.85 8.98
N ARG A 112 -2.66 -14.18 9.02
CA ARG A 112 -1.94 -15.02 9.98
C ARG A 112 -0.43 -14.97 9.76
N GLU A 113 0.03 -15.02 8.51
CA GLU A 113 1.46 -14.88 8.20
C GLU A 113 2.00 -13.52 8.64
N LEU A 114 1.24 -12.46 8.38
CA LEU A 114 1.62 -11.10 8.74
C LEU A 114 1.67 -10.91 10.26
N ASP A 115 0.73 -11.48 11.00
CA ASP A 115 0.76 -11.48 12.47
C ASP A 115 1.95 -12.31 13.00
N ALA A 116 2.28 -13.44 12.37
CA ALA A 116 3.47 -14.22 12.73
C ALA A 116 4.77 -13.44 12.46
N VAL A 117 4.88 -12.73 11.34
CA VAL A 117 6.04 -11.88 11.02
C VAL A 117 6.15 -10.72 12.00
N ARG A 118 5.03 -10.07 12.35
CA ARG A 118 5.00 -9.02 13.38
C ARG A 118 5.50 -9.54 14.72
N GLU A 119 5.08 -10.72 15.12
CA GLU A 119 5.51 -11.33 16.37
C GLU A 119 7.01 -11.69 16.36
N GLN A 120 7.51 -12.23 15.23
CA GLN A 120 8.95 -12.45 15.07
C GLN A 120 9.75 -11.14 15.13
N LEU A 121 9.22 -10.04 14.57
CA LEU A 121 9.88 -8.75 14.63
C LEU A 121 9.90 -8.20 16.06
N ARG A 122 8.79 -8.32 16.79
CA ARG A 122 8.73 -7.96 18.22
C ARG A 122 9.74 -8.77 19.03
N ALA A 123 9.75 -10.10 18.89
CA ALA A 123 10.70 -10.95 19.58
C ALA A 123 12.16 -10.60 19.26
N ARG A 124 12.49 -10.24 18.00
CA ARG A 124 13.84 -9.76 17.65
C ARG A 124 14.15 -8.39 18.26
N THR A 125 13.16 -7.51 18.32
CA THR A 125 13.31 -6.19 18.94
C THR A 125 13.53 -6.34 20.44
N ASP A 126 12.75 -7.18 21.11
CA ASP A 126 12.92 -7.49 22.54
C ASP A 126 14.28 -8.14 22.81
N GLN A 127 14.73 -9.07 21.95
CA GLN A 127 16.08 -9.64 22.04
C GLN A 127 17.18 -8.59 21.83
N ALA A 128 16.96 -7.64 20.92
CA ALA A 128 17.86 -6.51 20.73
C ALA A 128 17.82 -5.56 21.93
N GLU A 129 16.67 -5.30 22.55
CA GLU A 129 16.60 -4.50 23.78
C GLU A 129 17.25 -5.21 24.96
N VAL A 130 17.12 -6.53 25.08
CA VAL A 130 17.76 -7.33 26.14
C VAL A 130 19.27 -7.45 25.90
N GLY A 131 19.70 -7.63 24.65
CA GLY A 131 21.12 -7.73 24.27
C GLY A 131 21.83 -6.38 24.16
N VAL A 132 21.09 -5.33 23.84
CA VAL A 132 21.47 -3.92 23.85
C VAL A 132 20.78 -3.27 25.04
N MET A 133 20.74 -3.92 26.21
CA MET A 133 20.52 -3.15 27.44
C MET A 133 21.75 -2.23 27.52
N PRO A 134 21.68 -0.94 27.11
CA PRO A 134 22.78 -0.09 27.47
C PRO A 134 22.73 -0.11 28.99
N HIS A 135 23.85 -0.37 29.64
CA HIS A 135 23.92 -0.22 31.10
C HIS A 135 23.79 1.27 31.50
N GLY A 136 22.96 2.08 30.83
CA GLY A 136 22.95 3.54 30.94
C GLY A 136 22.05 4.26 29.94
N ALA A 137 20.74 3.99 29.91
CA ALA A 137 19.81 5.08 29.59
C ALA A 137 19.32 5.70 30.91
N SER A 138 20.26 5.99 31.81
CA SER A 138 19.98 6.90 32.90
C SER A 138 19.67 8.28 32.28
N PRO A 139 18.82 9.10 32.91
CA PRO A 139 18.41 10.40 32.35
C PRO A 139 19.58 11.26 31.87
N GLU A 140 20.73 11.16 32.54
CA GLU A 140 21.96 11.90 32.26
C GLU A 140 22.55 11.55 30.88
N TYR A 141 22.49 10.28 30.46
CA TYR A 141 22.98 9.86 29.14
C TYR A 141 22.09 10.40 28.00
N ASN A 142 20.77 10.44 28.22
CA ASN A 142 19.83 11.02 27.26
C ASN A 142 20.05 12.54 27.12
N GLU A 143 20.31 13.24 28.22
CA GLU A 143 20.69 14.66 28.20
C GLU A 143 22.02 14.88 27.47
N ALA A 144 23.03 14.02 27.71
CA ALA A 144 24.31 14.07 27.01
C ALA A 144 24.13 13.90 25.49
N LEU A 145 23.26 12.97 25.05
CA LEU A 145 22.93 12.79 23.64
C LEU A 145 22.29 14.04 23.01
N VAL A 146 21.41 14.73 23.75
CA VAL A 146 20.81 15.99 23.28
C VAL A 146 21.88 17.07 23.12
N PHE A 147 22.83 17.18 24.05
CA PHE A 147 23.93 18.13 23.93
C PHE A 147 24.89 17.78 22.78
N ALA A 148 25.21 16.50 22.59
CA ALA A 148 26.03 16.05 21.47
C ALA A 148 25.38 16.32 20.11
N ARG A 149 24.06 16.11 19.98
CA ARG A 149 23.30 16.47 18.75
C ARG A 149 23.28 17.97 18.47
N ARG A 150 23.39 18.80 19.51
CA ARG A 150 23.54 20.26 19.40
C ARG A 150 24.99 20.68 19.08
N GLY A 151 25.93 19.73 19.00
CA GLY A 151 27.32 19.99 18.65
C GLY A 151 28.16 20.54 19.80
N LEU A 152 27.77 20.30 21.07
CA LEU A 152 28.64 20.62 22.19
C LEU A 152 29.89 19.72 22.20
N ASP A 153 30.96 20.26 22.75
CA ASP A 153 32.22 19.53 22.90
C ASP A 153 32.15 18.50 24.03
N ALA A 154 32.94 17.43 23.91
CA ALA A 154 32.92 16.29 24.84
C ALA A 154 33.26 16.72 26.27
N GLU A 155 34.20 17.65 26.46
CA GLU A 155 34.58 18.16 27.79
C GLU A 155 33.41 18.90 28.46
N THR A 156 32.67 19.70 27.68
CA THR A 156 31.52 20.45 28.20
C THR A 156 30.35 19.53 28.56
N ILE A 157 30.16 18.45 27.78
CA ILE A 157 29.12 17.45 28.04
C ILE A 157 29.45 16.66 29.32
N ALA A 158 30.71 16.26 29.48
CA ALA A 158 31.18 15.55 30.67
C ALA A 158 30.92 16.35 31.95
N GLU A 159 31.26 17.64 31.96
CA GLU A 159 31.04 18.52 33.10
C GLU A 159 29.55 18.73 33.41
N ARG A 160 28.71 18.95 32.38
CA ARG A 160 27.26 19.22 32.57
C ARG A 160 26.46 18.01 33.01
N CYS A 161 26.76 16.85 32.45
CA CYS A 161 26.02 15.61 32.71
C CYS A 161 26.66 14.78 33.84
N GLY A 162 27.80 15.21 34.38
CA GLY A 162 28.50 14.50 35.45
C GLY A 162 29.09 13.15 35.00
N ILE A 163 29.39 13.01 33.72
CA ILE A 163 29.93 11.77 33.11
C ILE A 163 31.42 11.93 32.80
N THR A 164 32.08 10.82 32.45
CA THR A 164 33.52 10.88 32.08
C THR A 164 33.72 11.46 30.68
N VAL A 165 34.89 12.05 30.42
CA VAL A 165 35.24 12.58 29.08
C VAL A 165 35.18 11.48 28.01
N ALA A 166 35.66 10.27 28.33
CA ALA A 166 35.60 9.13 27.41
C ALA A 166 34.16 8.72 27.06
N GLU A 167 33.24 8.83 28.02
CA GLU A 167 31.82 8.58 27.81
C GLU A 167 31.17 9.68 26.95
N ALA A 168 31.54 10.94 27.16
CA ALA A 168 31.09 12.05 26.32
C ALA A 168 31.61 11.94 24.87
N GLU A 169 32.85 11.51 24.64
CA GLU A 169 33.38 11.21 23.30
C GLU A 169 32.60 10.09 22.60
N LEU A 170 32.26 9.03 23.34
CA LEU A 170 31.41 7.95 22.83
C LEU A 170 30.04 8.50 22.40
N VAL A 171 29.39 9.30 23.25
CA VAL A 171 28.11 9.96 22.94
C VAL A 171 28.21 10.84 21.70
N GLN A 172 29.31 11.58 21.53
CA GLN A 172 29.56 12.41 20.35
C GLN A 172 29.70 11.57 19.07
N SER A 173 30.43 10.45 19.14
CA SER A 173 30.57 9.52 18.01
C SER A 173 29.22 8.90 17.60
N LEU A 174 28.38 8.57 18.59
CA LEU A 174 27.06 7.97 18.43
C LEU A 174 26.01 8.99 17.94
N ALA A 175 26.13 10.26 18.35
CA ALA A 175 25.33 11.35 17.81
C ALA A 175 25.71 11.63 16.34
N ARG A 176 27.00 11.56 16.00
CA ARG A 176 27.50 11.75 14.64
C ARG A 176 27.11 10.61 13.70
N SER A 177 27.12 9.36 14.16
CA SER A 177 26.67 8.22 13.34
C SER A 177 25.16 8.31 13.03
N GLN A 178 24.34 8.73 14.00
CA GLN A 178 22.90 8.97 13.79
C GLN A 178 22.61 10.20 12.91
N ALA A 179 23.40 11.27 13.05
CA ALA A 179 23.27 12.46 12.19
C ALA A 179 23.88 12.25 10.79
N GLY A 180 24.72 11.22 10.61
CA GLY A 180 25.36 10.81 9.37
C GLY A 180 24.59 9.78 8.55
N GLU A 181 23.40 9.36 9.00
CA GLU A 181 22.43 8.61 8.18
C GLU A 181 21.33 9.47 7.49
N PRO A 182 21.63 10.61 6.83
CA PRO A 182 20.77 11.14 5.78
C PRO A 182 21.36 10.74 4.42
N GLY A 183 20.88 9.62 3.86
CA GLY A 183 21.02 9.35 2.43
C GLY A 183 22.33 8.68 1.99
N LYS A 184 22.44 7.37 2.22
CA LYS A 184 23.15 6.50 1.27
C LYS A 184 22.12 5.91 0.30
N ALA A 185 21.66 6.73 -0.63
CA ALA A 185 20.97 6.26 -1.83
C ALA A 185 22.04 5.93 -2.90
N PRO A 186 22.08 4.71 -3.47
CA PRO A 186 22.48 4.56 -4.86
C PRO A 186 21.38 5.05 -5.81
#